data_AF-A0AAU7QSE6-F1
#
_entry.id   AF-A0AAU7QSE6-F1
#
_cell.length_a   1.000
_cell.length_b   1.000
_cell.length_c   1.000
_cell.angle_alpha   90.00
_cell.angle_beta   90.00
_cell.angle_gamma   90.00
#
_symmetry.space_group_name_H-M   'P 1'
#
loop_
_entity.id
_entity.type
_entity.pdbx_description
1 polymer ?
#
loop_
_entity_poly.entity_id
_entity_poly.type
_entity_poly.pdbx_seq_one_letter_code
_entity_poly.pdbx_strand_id
1 'polypeptide(L)'
;MKKNNSILFKYLKDISNIPVLNYKEEKMLSQIIKKGNIKNASQKNIYNKEIAKQKLVTGNLKFVISIAKNYQNQGLSLLDLIIEGNLGLIKASTKFNYKKGFKFISYAVWWIKQSILQAVSNYSKSIKCPTNKIVFLNKINKIYSYLEQKYKRKPILSEIADKMKCKVSYIENIYKYHYKYLSLDAPLNEENENSNLYDVLKSEDLTNNDKLLNKSLRNDLKKCFKVLTSREKQIIILYFGLFDNSKLNFEEIAKFFNLTRERVRQIQIKSLSKIKNSKYIKNLYYYFN
;
A
#
# COMPACT_ATOMS: atom_id res chain seq x y z
N MET A 1 -3.85 -25.43 -0.56
CA MET A 1 -4.23 -25.33 -2.00
C MET A 1 -5.33 -26.29 -2.48
N LYS A 2 -5.52 -27.51 -1.92
CA LYS A 2 -6.56 -28.46 -2.38
C LYS A 2 -8.03 -27.99 -2.24
N LYS A 3 -8.37 -27.15 -1.25
CA LYS A 3 -9.74 -26.64 -1.04
C LYS A 3 -10.22 -25.67 -2.14
N ASN A 4 -9.35 -24.82 -2.69
CA ASN A 4 -9.73 -23.85 -3.73
C ASN A 4 -10.11 -24.54 -5.05
N ASN A 5 -9.45 -25.66 -5.37
CA ASN A 5 -9.82 -26.45 -6.54
C ASN A 5 -11.23 -27.03 -6.38
N SER A 6 -11.59 -27.54 -5.20
CA SER A 6 -12.94 -28.06 -4.92
C SER A 6 -14.05 -27.02 -5.15
N ILE A 7 -13.83 -25.78 -4.68
CA ILE A 7 -14.80 -24.68 -4.85
C ILE A 7 -14.93 -24.27 -6.32
N LEU A 8 -13.81 -24.14 -7.03
CA LEU A 8 -13.81 -23.83 -8.46
C LEU A 8 -14.52 -24.91 -9.27
N PHE A 9 -14.28 -26.19 -8.97
CA PHE A 9 -14.95 -27.31 -9.64
C PHE A 9 -16.46 -27.28 -9.42
N LYS A 10 -16.92 -27.02 -8.19
CA LYS A 10 -18.35 -26.88 -7.89
C LYS A 10 -18.97 -25.73 -8.70
N TYR A 11 -18.33 -24.56 -8.70
CA TYR A 11 -18.78 -23.39 -9.47
C TYR A 11 -18.86 -23.66 -10.98
N LEU A 12 -17.85 -24.33 -11.56
CA LEU A 12 -17.85 -24.70 -12.97
C LEU A 12 -18.98 -25.68 -13.32
N LYS A 13 -19.28 -26.63 -12.44
CA LYS A 13 -20.37 -27.61 -12.60
C LYS A 13 -21.74 -26.94 -12.50
N ASP A 14 -21.90 -25.97 -11.60
CA ASP A 14 -23.15 -25.22 -11.47
C ASP A 14 -23.42 -24.39 -12.74
N ILE A 15 -22.37 -23.80 -13.32
CA ILE A 15 -22.50 -22.96 -14.52
C ILE A 15 -22.64 -23.80 -15.79
N SER A 16 -22.06 -25.00 -15.86
CA SER A 16 -22.18 -25.85 -17.05
C SER A 16 -23.64 -26.14 -17.39
N ASN A 17 -24.49 -26.27 -16.38
CA ASN A 17 -25.92 -26.58 -16.51
C ASN A 17 -26.77 -25.40 -17.04
N ILE A 18 -26.22 -24.18 -17.09
CA ILE A 18 -26.96 -23.00 -17.53
C ILE A 18 -27.00 -22.95 -19.07
N PRO A 19 -28.19 -22.79 -19.69
CA PRO A 19 -28.32 -22.67 -21.14
C PRO A 19 -27.73 -21.35 -21.65
N VAL A 20 -27.16 -21.40 -22.85
CA VAL A 20 -26.63 -20.21 -23.53
C VAL A 20 -27.80 -19.45 -24.16
N LEU A 21 -27.83 -18.14 -23.97
CA LEU A 21 -28.88 -17.28 -24.50
C LEU A 21 -28.74 -17.10 -26.02
N ASN A 22 -29.85 -17.12 -26.72
CA ASN A 22 -29.89 -16.79 -28.14
C ASN A 22 -30.07 -15.28 -28.37
N TYR A 23 -29.73 -14.77 -29.55
CA TYR A 23 -29.81 -13.33 -29.86
C TYR A 23 -31.22 -12.73 -29.67
N LYS A 24 -32.26 -13.51 -30.02
CA LYS A 24 -33.66 -13.10 -29.81
C LYS A 24 -33.99 -12.94 -28.32
N GLU A 25 -33.48 -13.83 -27.48
CA GLU A 25 -33.69 -13.81 -26.03
C GLU A 25 -32.94 -12.64 -25.37
N GLU A 26 -31.70 -12.37 -25.78
CA GLU A 26 -30.95 -11.19 -25.34
C GLU A 26 -31.71 -9.89 -25.64
N LYS A 27 -32.34 -9.81 -26.82
CA LYS A 27 -33.17 -8.67 -27.21
C LYS A 27 -34.42 -8.53 -26.35
N MET A 28 -35.11 -9.62 -26.04
CA MET A 28 -36.26 -9.60 -25.14
C MET A 28 -35.89 -9.18 -23.71
N LEU A 29 -34.83 -9.76 -23.14
CA LEU A 29 -34.35 -9.43 -21.79
C LEU A 29 -33.95 -7.96 -21.69
N SER A 30 -33.21 -7.45 -22.69
CA SER A 30 -32.80 -6.05 -22.73
C SER A 30 -33.96 -5.05 -22.92
N GLN A 31 -35.06 -5.47 -23.57
CA GLN A 31 -36.30 -4.68 -23.60
C GLN A 31 -36.94 -4.57 -22.22
N ILE A 32 -37.02 -5.68 -21.47
CA ILE A 32 -37.57 -5.71 -20.11
C ILE A 32 -36.74 -4.82 -19.17
N ILE A 33 -35.41 -4.91 -19.27
CA ILE A 33 -34.49 -4.09 -18.46
C ILE A 33 -34.72 -2.59 -18.71
N LYS A 34 -34.94 -2.18 -19.97
CA LYS A 34 -35.23 -0.77 -20.29
C LYS A 34 -36.58 -0.30 -19.73
N LYS A 35 -37.63 -1.14 -19.81
CA LYS A 35 -38.95 -0.80 -19.26
C LYS A 35 -38.89 -0.58 -17.75
N GLY A 36 -38.08 -1.34 -17.02
CA GLY A 36 -37.86 -1.15 -15.58
C GLY A 36 -36.86 -0.04 -15.20
N ASN A 37 -36.25 0.66 -16.16
CA ASN A 37 -35.38 1.82 -15.92
C ASN A 37 -36.11 3.17 -16.02
N ILE A 38 -37.40 3.16 -16.36
CA ILE A 38 -38.23 4.36 -16.46
C ILE A 38 -38.50 4.90 -15.05
N LYS A 39 -38.40 6.23 -14.83
CA LYS A 39 -38.50 6.87 -13.50
C LYS A 39 -39.81 6.59 -12.76
N ASN A 40 -40.90 6.30 -13.48
CA ASN A 40 -42.22 5.96 -12.94
C ASN A 40 -42.60 4.48 -13.20
N ALA A 41 -41.65 3.57 -13.08
CA ALA A 41 -41.91 2.15 -13.28
C ALA A 41 -42.73 1.57 -12.12
N SER A 42 -43.80 0.84 -12.43
CA SER A 42 -44.54 0.02 -11.44
C SER A 42 -43.59 -0.97 -10.74
N GLN A 43 -43.87 -1.28 -9.46
CA GLN A 43 -43.13 -2.26 -8.65
C GLN A 43 -42.91 -3.59 -9.39
N LYS A 44 -43.91 -4.02 -10.18
CA LYS A 44 -43.85 -5.23 -11.03
C LYS A 44 -42.75 -5.14 -12.11
N ASN A 45 -42.54 -3.96 -12.69
CA ASN A 45 -41.52 -3.73 -13.72
C ASN A 45 -40.11 -3.67 -13.13
N ILE A 46 -39.97 -3.21 -11.89
CA ILE A 46 -38.70 -3.21 -11.16
C ILE A 46 -38.28 -4.66 -10.87
N TYR A 47 -39.19 -5.48 -10.35
CA TYR A 47 -38.96 -6.91 -10.11
C TYR A 47 -38.60 -7.67 -11.39
N ASN A 48 -39.36 -7.45 -12.47
CA ASN A 48 -39.08 -8.07 -13.76
C ASN A 48 -37.72 -7.65 -14.35
N LYS A 49 -37.27 -6.41 -14.10
CA LYS A 49 -35.95 -5.94 -14.50
C LYS A 49 -34.84 -6.70 -13.77
N GLU A 50 -34.99 -6.94 -12.47
CA GLU A 50 -33.99 -7.68 -11.69
C GLU A 50 -33.86 -9.12 -12.19
N ILE A 51 -35.00 -9.81 -12.41
CA ILE A 51 -35.02 -11.16 -12.99
C ILE A 51 -34.39 -11.16 -14.38
N ALA A 52 -34.76 -10.21 -15.25
CA ALA A 52 -34.22 -10.14 -16.60
C ALA A 52 -32.70 -9.89 -16.60
N LYS A 53 -32.22 -9.03 -15.69
CA LYS A 53 -30.78 -8.77 -15.50
C LYS A 53 -30.06 -10.02 -14.99
N GLN A 54 -30.63 -10.72 -14.01
CA GLN A 54 -30.07 -11.97 -13.50
C GLN A 54 -29.96 -13.02 -14.61
N LYS A 55 -31.03 -13.26 -15.38
CA LYS A 55 -31.03 -14.20 -16.52
C LYS A 55 -29.97 -13.83 -17.57
N LEU A 56 -29.85 -12.54 -17.89
CA LEU A 56 -28.88 -12.05 -18.86
C LEU A 56 -27.43 -12.24 -18.37
N VAL A 57 -27.17 -12.03 -17.08
CA VAL A 57 -25.86 -12.26 -16.45
C VAL A 57 -25.55 -13.75 -16.37
N THR A 58 -26.47 -14.58 -15.88
CA THR A 58 -26.26 -16.03 -15.68
C THR A 58 -25.97 -16.76 -16.99
N GLY A 59 -26.69 -16.42 -18.07
CA GLY A 59 -26.45 -16.98 -19.40
C GLY A 59 -25.08 -16.67 -20.00
N ASN A 60 -24.36 -15.68 -19.45
CA ASN A 60 -23.06 -15.22 -19.96
C ASN A 60 -21.88 -15.51 -19.01
N LEU A 61 -22.08 -16.23 -17.90
CA LEU A 61 -21.00 -16.52 -16.93
C LEU A 61 -19.86 -17.35 -17.54
N LYS A 62 -20.17 -18.32 -18.42
CA LYS A 62 -19.16 -19.14 -19.14
C LYS A 62 -18.17 -18.28 -19.92
N PHE A 63 -18.65 -17.17 -20.49
CA PHE A 63 -17.83 -16.26 -21.27
C PHE A 63 -16.86 -15.44 -20.40
N VAL A 64 -17.24 -15.12 -19.16
CA VAL A 64 -16.33 -14.44 -18.23
C VAL A 64 -15.13 -15.35 -17.90
N ILE A 65 -15.37 -16.65 -17.74
CA ILE A 65 -14.33 -17.63 -17.43
C ILE A 65 -13.30 -17.72 -18.57
N SER A 66 -13.73 -17.69 -19.83
CA SER A 66 -12.80 -17.73 -20.97
C SER A 66 -11.92 -16.50 -21.04
N ILE A 67 -12.43 -15.32 -20.67
CA ILE A 67 -11.64 -14.09 -20.57
C ILE A 67 -10.68 -14.15 -19.37
N ALA A 68 -11.17 -14.56 -18.20
CA ALA A 68 -10.40 -14.57 -16.96
C ALA A 68 -9.19 -15.50 -17.02
N LYS A 69 -9.29 -16.63 -17.75
CA LYS A 69 -8.17 -17.55 -17.99
C LYS A 69 -6.94 -16.86 -18.58
N ASN A 70 -7.12 -15.87 -19.46
CA ASN A 70 -6.01 -15.14 -20.09
C ASN A 70 -5.23 -14.23 -19.11
N TYR A 71 -5.80 -13.96 -17.93
CA TYR A 71 -5.20 -13.11 -16.89
C TYR A 71 -4.71 -13.92 -15.68
N GLN A 72 -4.63 -15.25 -15.80
CA GLN A 72 -4.04 -16.10 -14.77
C GLN A 72 -2.57 -15.76 -14.54
N ASN A 73 -2.07 -16.12 -13.35
CA ASN A 73 -0.68 -15.92 -12.92
C ASN A 73 -0.23 -14.46 -12.77
N GLN A 74 -1.18 -13.51 -12.73
CA GLN A 74 -0.90 -12.08 -12.46
C GLN A 74 -1.01 -11.70 -10.98
N GLY A 75 -0.84 -12.67 -10.07
CA GLY A 75 -0.90 -12.46 -8.61
C GLY A 75 -2.28 -12.61 -7.98
N LEU A 76 -3.32 -12.94 -8.74
CA LEU A 76 -4.66 -13.25 -8.23
C LEU A 76 -5.09 -14.67 -8.58
N SER A 77 -5.92 -15.26 -7.71
CA SER A 77 -6.55 -16.55 -7.97
C SER A 77 -7.51 -16.44 -9.16
N LEU A 78 -7.65 -17.52 -9.93
CA LEU A 78 -8.63 -17.57 -11.02
C LEU A 78 -10.06 -17.28 -10.52
N LEU A 79 -10.41 -17.75 -9.32
CA LEU A 79 -11.71 -17.47 -8.71
C LEU A 79 -11.94 -15.97 -8.52
N ASP A 80 -10.95 -15.26 -8.00
CA ASP A 80 -11.03 -13.81 -7.75
C ASP A 80 -11.15 -13.03 -9.06
N LEU A 81 -10.39 -13.45 -10.10
CA LEU A 81 -10.51 -12.88 -11.45
C LEU A 81 -11.91 -13.10 -12.04
N ILE A 82 -12.51 -14.27 -11.82
CA ILE A 82 -13.88 -14.58 -12.27
C ILE A 82 -14.89 -13.71 -11.53
N ILE A 83 -14.77 -13.57 -10.21
CA ILE A 83 -15.67 -12.73 -9.38
C ILE A 83 -15.64 -11.28 -9.89
N GLU A 84 -14.45 -10.73 -10.11
CA GLU A 84 -14.28 -9.37 -10.61
C GLU A 84 -14.76 -9.20 -12.06
N GLY A 85 -14.53 -10.21 -12.89
CA GLY A 85 -15.10 -10.28 -14.24
C GLY A 85 -16.63 -10.28 -14.23
N ASN A 86 -17.25 -11.00 -13.30
CA ASN A 86 -18.70 -11.04 -13.13
C ASN A 86 -19.25 -9.68 -12.67
N LEU A 87 -18.54 -8.95 -11.81
CA LEU A 87 -18.88 -7.56 -11.48
C LEU A 87 -18.83 -6.65 -12.72
N GLY A 88 -17.85 -6.85 -13.60
CA GLY A 88 -17.77 -6.19 -14.91
C GLY A 88 -18.98 -6.51 -15.80
N LEU A 89 -19.37 -7.78 -15.88
CA LEU A 89 -20.55 -8.25 -16.62
C LEU A 89 -21.85 -7.60 -16.11
N ILE A 90 -22.01 -7.50 -14.78
CA ILE A 90 -23.16 -6.85 -14.14
C ILE A 90 -23.20 -5.35 -14.45
N LYS A 91 -22.05 -4.68 -14.55
CA LYS A 91 -21.95 -3.27 -14.99
C LYS A 91 -22.27 -3.12 -16.48
N ALA A 92 -21.89 -4.09 -17.30
CA ALA A 92 -22.24 -4.09 -18.72
C ALA A 92 -23.75 -4.25 -18.93
N SER A 93 -24.40 -5.15 -18.18
CA SER A 93 -25.83 -5.42 -18.34
C SER A 93 -26.72 -4.22 -18.01
N THR A 94 -26.30 -3.33 -17.11
CA THR A 94 -27.07 -2.11 -16.80
C THR A 94 -26.98 -1.05 -17.90
N LYS A 95 -25.86 -0.98 -18.62
CA LYS A 95 -25.58 0.05 -19.63
C LYS A 95 -25.82 -0.42 -21.08
N PHE A 96 -26.11 -1.71 -21.28
CA PHE A 96 -26.27 -2.27 -22.61
C PHE A 96 -27.50 -1.72 -23.34
N ASN A 97 -27.34 -1.45 -24.64
CA ASN A 97 -28.41 -0.95 -25.49
C ASN A 97 -28.55 -1.80 -26.77
N TYR A 98 -29.58 -2.65 -26.80
CA TYR A 98 -29.87 -3.54 -27.94
C TYR A 98 -30.20 -2.82 -29.25
N LYS A 99 -30.59 -1.53 -29.22
CA LYS A 99 -30.92 -0.77 -30.45
C LYS A 99 -29.71 -0.59 -31.38
N LYS A 100 -28.49 -0.75 -30.84
CA LYS A 100 -27.25 -0.64 -31.60
C LYS A 100 -26.95 -1.87 -32.49
N GLY A 101 -27.77 -2.92 -32.45
CA GLY A 101 -27.65 -4.08 -33.36
C GLY A 101 -26.58 -5.12 -33.00
N PHE A 102 -25.64 -4.82 -32.10
CA PHE A 102 -24.59 -5.76 -31.68
C PHE A 102 -25.04 -6.74 -30.58
N LYS A 103 -24.41 -7.92 -30.54
CA LYS A 103 -24.60 -8.92 -29.46
C LYS A 103 -24.17 -8.35 -28.11
N PHE A 104 -24.80 -8.81 -27.02
CA PHE A 104 -24.46 -8.34 -25.67
C PHE A 104 -22.97 -8.56 -25.34
N ILE A 105 -22.46 -9.74 -25.68
CA ILE A 105 -21.09 -10.17 -25.44
C ILE A 105 -20.08 -9.18 -26.04
N SER A 106 -20.31 -8.69 -27.26
CA SER A 106 -19.42 -7.73 -27.94
C SER A 106 -19.22 -6.44 -27.14
N TYR A 107 -20.25 -6.00 -26.41
CA TYR A 107 -20.16 -4.84 -25.52
C TYR A 107 -19.56 -5.20 -24.16
N ALA A 108 -19.93 -6.37 -23.62
CA ALA A 108 -19.52 -6.80 -22.28
C ALA A 108 -18.00 -7.04 -22.15
N VAL A 109 -17.33 -7.48 -23.22
CA VAL A 109 -15.87 -7.76 -23.21
C VAL A 109 -15.05 -6.62 -22.62
N TRP A 110 -15.36 -5.37 -22.98
CA TRP A 110 -14.62 -4.20 -22.49
C TRP A 110 -14.79 -4.02 -20.98
N TRP A 111 -16.01 -4.14 -20.47
CA TRP A 111 -16.30 -4.02 -19.05
C TRP A 111 -15.70 -5.15 -18.22
N ILE A 112 -15.70 -6.38 -18.74
CA ILE A 112 -15.09 -7.55 -18.11
C ILE A 112 -13.58 -7.36 -18.03
N LYS A 113 -12.91 -7.00 -19.14
CA LYS A 113 -11.46 -6.76 -19.14
C LYS A 113 -11.08 -5.61 -18.22
N GLN A 114 -11.85 -4.52 -18.24
CA GLN A 114 -11.60 -3.36 -17.39
C GLN A 114 -11.71 -3.72 -15.91
N SER A 115 -12.73 -4.48 -15.48
CA SER A 115 -12.87 -4.87 -14.07
C SER A 115 -11.75 -5.80 -13.64
N ILE A 116 -11.40 -6.79 -14.46
CA ILE A 116 -10.29 -7.71 -14.20
C ILE A 116 -8.97 -6.95 -14.05
N LEU A 117 -8.64 -6.08 -15.00
CA LEU A 117 -7.40 -5.29 -14.95
C LEU A 117 -7.36 -4.35 -13.75
N GLN A 118 -8.50 -3.75 -13.38
CA GLN A 118 -8.61 -2.91 -12.19
C GLN A 118 -8.38 -3.72 -10.92
N ALA A 119 -8.94 -4.93 -10.84
CA ALA A 119 -8.76 -5.84 -9.71
C ALA A 119 -7.30 -6.29 -9.59
N VAL A 120 -6.67 -6.69 -10.70
CA VAL A 120 -5.24 -7.02 -10.74
C VAL A 120 -4.43 -5.82 -10.25
N SER A 121 -4.70 -4.61 -10.71
CA SER A 121 -3.98 -3.42 -10.23
C SER A 121 -4.14 -3.16 -8.73
N ASN A 122 -5.30 -3.46 -8.15
CA ASN A 122 -5.61 -3.15 -6.76
C ASN A 122 -5.16 -4.23 -5.79
N TYR A 123 -5.25 -5.51 -6.18
CA TYR A 123 -5.13 -6.65 -5.28
C TYR A 123 -3.94 -7.59 -5.59
N SER A 124 -3.29 -7.47 -6.75
CA SER A 124 -2.17 -8.39 -7.10
C SER A 124 -0.90 -8.20 -6.26
N LYS A 125 -0.73 -7.04 -5.64
CA LYS A 125 0.47 -6.67 -4.88
C LYS A 125 0.11 -6.36 -3.44
N SER A 126 0.97 -6.77 -2.50
CA SER A 126 0.81 -6.49 -1.08
C SER A 126 0.78 -4.99 -0.77
N ILE A 127 1.61 -4.19 -1.46
CA ILE A 127 1.52 -2.73 -1.42
C ILE A 127 0.86 -2.23 -2.70
N LYS A 128 -0.24 -1.51 -2.53
CA LYS A 128 -1.01 -0.95 -3.63
C LYS A 128 -0.18 0.05 -4.42
N CYS A 129 -0.15 -0.11 -5.74
CA CYS A 129 0.48 0.83 -6.67
C CYS A 129 -0.61 1.52 -7.52
N PRO A 130 -0.50 2.84 -7.80
CA PRO A 130 -1.42 3.52 -8.68
C PRO A 130 -1.45 2.91 -10.08
N THR A 131 -2.64 2.82 -10.68
CA THR A 131 -2.88 2.27 -12.03
C THR A 131 -1.97 2.88 -13.10
N ASN A 132 -1.78 4.21 -13.05
CA ASN A 132 -0.93 4.95 -14.00
C ASN A 132 0.51 4.45 -14.01
N LYS A 133 1.06 4.10 -12.84
CA LYS A 133 2.43 3.60 -12.70
C LYS A 133 2.56 2.18 -13.23
N ILE A 134 1.56 1.33 -13.00
CA ILE A 134 1.52 -0.03 -13.53
C ILE A 134 1.41 -0.03 -15.07
N VAL A 135 0.57 0.83 -15.64
CA VAL A 135 0.47 0.99 -17.10
C VAL A 135 1.81 1.43 -17.70
N PHE A 136 2.49 2.37 -17.04
CA PHE A 136 3.81 2.81 -17.49
C PHE A 136 4.85 1.68 -17.41
N LEU A 137 4.82 0.88 -16.33
CA LEU A 137 5.71 -0.27 -16.17
C LEU A 137 5.49 -1.33 -17.25
N ASN A 138 4.24 -1.64 -17.59
CA ASN A 138 3.94 -2.54 -18.70
C ASN A 138 4.44 -2.02 -20.05
N LYS A 139 4.42 -0.70 -20.26
CA LYS A 139 5.03 -0.08 -21.45
C LYS A 139 6.56 -0.23 -21.42
N ILE A 140 7.20 -0.02 -20.26
CA ILE A 140 8.65 -0.22 -20.10
C ILE A 140 9.00 -1.66 -20.47
N ASN A 141 8.29 -2.66 -19.94
CA ASN A 141 8.56 -4.06 -20.22
C ASN A 141 8.40 -4.40 -21.71
N LYS A 142 7.41 -3.84 -22.41
CA LYS A 142 7.25 -4.01 -23.86
C LYS A 142 8.43 -3.43 -24.65
N ILE A 143 8.89 -2.24 -24.28
CA ILE A 143 10.05 -1.61 -24.91
C ILE A 143 11.33 -2.38 -24.58
N TYR A 144 11.46 -2.83 -23.34
CA TYR A 144 12.57 -3.66 -22.89
C TYR A 144 12.69 -4.92 -23.76
N SER A 145 11.61 -5.71 -23.89
CA SER A 145 11.60 -6.91 -24.75
C SER A 145 11.88 -6.59 -26.22
N TYR A 146 11.35 -5.47 -26.73
CA TYR A 146 11.64 -5.03 -28.10
C TYR A 146 13.11 -4.68 -28.31
N LEU A 147 13.72 -3.94 -27.39
CA LEU A 147 15.13 -3.53 -27.49
C LEU A 147 16.07 -4.72 -27.28
N GLU A 148 15.71 -5.62 -26.37
CA GLU A 148 16.43 -6.87 -26.12
C GLU A 148 16.46 -7.75 -27.37
N GLN A 149 15.33 -7.90 -28.07
CA GLN A 149 15.28 -8.60 -29.35
C GLN A 149 16.10 -7.90 -30.44
N LYS A 150 16.02 -6.57 -30.53
CA LYS A 150 16.73 -5.80 -31.56
C LYS A 150 18.24 -5.82 -31.40
N TYR A 151 18.74 -5.64 -30.18
CA TYR A 151 20.16 -5.53 -29.89
C TYR A 151 20.81 -6.83 -29.40
N LYS A 152 20.00 -7.88 -29.17
CA LYS A 152 20.45 -9.19 -28.63
C LYS A 152 21.23 -9.06 -27.32
N ARG A 153 20.97 -8.01 -26.56
CA ARG A 153 21.56 -7.73 -25.24
C ARG A 153 20.55 -7.07 -24.34
N LYS A 154 20.82 -7.08 -23.03
CA LYS A 154 20.03 -6.30 -22.07
C LYS A 154 20.12 -4.81 -22.44
N PRO A 155 18.97 -4.11 -22.60
CA PRO A 155 18.96 -2.69 -22.94
C PRO A 155 19.40 -1.84 -21.75
N ILE A 156 20.04 -0.70 -22.05
CA ILE A 156 20.47 0.27 -21.04
C ILE A 156 19.27 1.15 -20.67
N LEU A 157 19.22 1.63 -19.41
CA LEU A 157 18.13 2.50 -18.94
C LEU A 157 17.99 3.79 -19.78
N SER A 158 19.09 4.35 -20.29
CA SER A 158 19.08 5.50 -21.20
C SER A 158 18.35 5.19 -22.51
N GLU A 159 18.59 4.04 -23.11
CA GLU A 159 17.97 3.63 -24.38
C GLU A 159 16.44 3.45 -24.24
N ILE A 160 16.01 2.94 -23.09
CA ILE A 160 14.59 2.84 -22.74
C ILE A 160 14.00 4.24 -22.54
N ALA A 161 14.74 5.14 -21.89
CA ALA A 161 14.35 6.52 -21.63
C ALA A 161 14.15 7.32 -22.92
N ASP A 162 15.08 7.21 -23.85
CA ASP A 162 15.04 7.87 -25.15
C ASP A 162 13.82 7.42 -25.95
N LYS A 163 13.55 6.11 -25.96
CA LYS A 163 12.40 5.55 -26.66
C LYS A 163 11.05 5.89 -26.00
N MET A 164 11.05 6.01 -24.67
CA MET A 164 9.91 6.49 -23.89
C MET A 164 9.72 8.00 -23.92
N LYS A 165 10.71 8.76 -24.43
CA LYS A 165 10.78 10.23 -24.36
C LYS A 165 10.63 10.75 -22.92
N CYS A 166 11.32 10.11 -21.97
CA CYS A 166 11.25 10.41 -20.54
C CYS A 166 12.67 10.55 -19.95
N LYS A 167 12.79 11.16 -18.77
CA LYS A 167 14.07 11.23 -18.04
C LYS A 167 14.44 9.86 -17.46
N VAL A 168 15.74 9.54 -17.43
CA VAL A 168 16.28 8.29 -16.83
C VAL A 168 15.86 8.16 -15.36
N SER A 169 15.95 9.26 -14.60
CA SER A 169 15.55 9.29 -13.18
C SER A 169 14.08 8.94 -12.95
N TYR A 170 13.20 9.23 -13.92
CA TYR A 170 11.79 8.85 -13.83
C TYR A 170 11.60 7.34 -13.97
N ILE A 171 12.39 6.69 -14.83
CA ILE A 171 12.36 5.23 -15.00
C ILE A 171 12.91 4.52 -13.77
N GLU A 172 14.02 5.01 -13.19
CA GLU A 172 14.57 4.49 -11.94
C GLU A 172 13.55 4.54 -10.80
N ASN A 173 12.85 5.67 -10.67
CA ASN A 173 11.79 5.81 -9.67
C ASN A 173 10.65 4.81 -9.90
N ILE A 174 10.34 4.46 -11.15
CA ILE A 174 9.31 3.45 -11.45
C ILE A 174 9.78 2.04 -11.11
N TYR A 175 11.05 1.72 -11.36
CA TYR A 175 11.63 0.44 -10.95
C TYR A 175 11.63 0.25 -9.44
N LYS A 176 11.77 1.33 -8.64
CA LYS A 176 11.63 1.25 -7.18
C LYS A 176 10.25 0.74 -6.72
N TYR A 177 9.18 1.00 -7.48
CA TYR A 177 7.85 0.44 -7.16
C TYR A 177 7.65 -1.01 -7.61
N HIS A 178 8.64 -1.59 -8.31
CA HIS A 178 8.57 -2.96 -8.85
C HIS A 178 9.15 -4.03 -7.92
N TYR A 179 9.79 -3.66 -6.80
CA TYR A 179 10.38 -4.66 -5.93
C TYR A 179 9.35 -5.71 -5.48
N LYS A 180 9.68 -6.98 -5.73
CA LYS A 180 8.93 -8.12 -5.21
C LYS A 180 9.18 -8.19 -3.71
N TYR A 181 8.10 -8.35 -2.94
CA TYR A 181 8.21 -8.54 -1.50
C TYR A 181 8.84 -9.90 -1.22
N LEU A 182 9.83 -9.91 -0.34
CA LEU A 182 10.40 -11.13 0.22
C LEU A 182 9.59 -11.48 1.47
N SER A 183 9.30 -12.78 1.65
CA SER A 183 8.69 -13.25 2.89
C SER A 183 9.75 -13.29 3.98
N LEU A 184 9.44 -12.77 5.17
CA LEU A 184 10.33 -12.88 6.33
C LEU A 184 10.39 -14.32 6.89
N ASP A 185 9.31 -15.08 6.65
CA ASP A 185 9.19 -16.49 7.04
C ASP A 185 9.74 -17.46 5.99
N ALA A 186 10.24 -16.96 4.84
CA ALA A 186 10.88 -17.85 3.88
C ALA A 186 12.22 -18.31 4.47
N PRO A 187 12.51 -19.63 4.45
CA PRO A 187 13.80 -20.14 4.90
C PRO A 187 14.90 -19.54 4.03
N LEU A 188 16.00 -19.15 4.68
CA LEU A 188 17.14 -18.52 4.01
C LEU A 188 17.91 -19.51 3.14
N ASN A 189 18.05 -20.76 3.62
CA ASN A 189 18.72 -21.86 2.94
C ASN A 189 17.79 -23.08 2.86
N GLU A 190 17.85 -23.81 1.74
CA GLU A 190 17.06 -25.03 1.54
C GLU A 190 17.42 -26.16 2.54
N GLU A 191 18.64 -26.14 3.09
CA GLU A 191 19.12 -27.16 4.04
C GLU A 191 18.72 -26.89 5.50
N ASN A 192 18.47 -25.62 5.86
CA ASN A 192 18.18 -25.21 7.23
C ASN A 192 16.84 -24.48 7.31
N GLU A 193 15.77 -25.26 7.40
CA GLU A 193 14.38 -24.77 7.53
C GLU A 193 14.16 -23.87 8.76
N ASN A 194 15.07 -23.92 9.75
CA ASN A 194 14.97 -23.14 10.98
C ASN A 194 15.59 -21.74 10.89
N SER A 195 16.27 -21.40 9.80
CA SER A 195 16.92 -20.09 9.64
C SER A 195 16.04 -19.16 8.80
N ASN A 196 15.36 -18.22 9.46
CA ASN A 196 14.48 -17.26 8.80
C ASN A 196 15.10 -15.86 8.75
N LEU A 197 14.58 -15.02 7.86
CA LEU A 197 14.96 -13.60 7.76
C LEU A 197 14.73 -12.85 9.08
N TYR A 198 13.78 -13.32 9.90
CA TYR A 198 13.52 -12.79 11.24
C TYR A 198 14.74 -12.91 12.18
N ASP A 199 15.49 -14.01 12.11
CA ASP A 199 16.63 -14.25 13.01
C ASP A 199 17.84 -13.37 12.65
N VAL A 200 17.92 -12.93 11.38
CA VAL A 200 18.99 -12.07 10.87
C VAL A 200 18.68 -10.60 11.11
N LEU A 201 17.40 -10.21 11.07
CA LEU A 201 16.96 -8.85 11.30
C LEU A 201 16.97 -8.53 12.80
N LYS A 202 18.10 -8.03 13.28
CA LYS A 202 18.19 -7.44 14.63
C LYS A 202 17.27 -6.22 14.72
N SER A 203 16.45 -6.16 15.75
CA SER A 203 15.68 -4.95 16.07
C SER A 203 16.64 -3.82 16.47
N GLU A 204 16.48 -2.64 15.86
CA GLU A 204 17.17 -1.41 16.27
C GLU A 204 16.60 -0.81 17.56
N ASP A 205 15.59 -1.45 18.16
CA ASP A 205 14.99 -0.99 19.40
C ASP A 205 16.03 -0.99 20.51
N LEU A 206 16.23 0.20 21.10
CA LEU A 206 17.02 0.40 22.31
C LEU A 206 16.70 -0.71 23.30
N THR A 207 17.70 -1.53 23.58
CA THR A 207 17.57 -2.70 24.45
C THR A 207 17.07 -2.26 25.83
N ASN A 208 16.49 -3.18 26.62
CA ASN A 208 16.11 -2.86 28.00
C ASN A 208 17.30 -2.31 28.82
N ASN A 209 18.52 -2.68 28.45
CA ASN A 209 19.76 -2.16 29.04
C ASN A 209 19.93 -0.66 28.76
N ASP A 210 19.67 -0.20 27.54
CA ASP A 210 19.75 1.23 27.18
C ASP A 210 18.70 2.06 27.95
N LYS A 211 17.51 1.49 28.18
CA LYS A 211 16.47 2.13 29.01
C LYS A 211 16.90 2.22 30.47
N LEU A 212 17.57 1.21 31.01
CA LEU A 212 18.13 1.20 32.37
C LEU A 212 19.28 2.21 32.52
N LEU A 213 20.20 2.24 31.55
CA LEU A 213 21.28 3.23 31.49
C LEU A 213 20.74 4.65 31.44
N ASN A 214 19.74 4.92 30.60
CA ASN A 214 19.08 6.23 30.53
C ASN A 214 18.39 6.62 31.84
N LYS A 215 17.76 5.66 32.55
CA LYS A 215 17.20 5.91 33.90
C LYS A 215 18.29 6.23 34.92
N SER A 216 19.42 5.50 34.89
CA SER A 216 20.56 5.74 35.76
C SER A 216 21.17 7.13 35.51
N LEU A 217 21.40 7.48 34.25
CA LEU A 217 21.89 8.79 33.81
C LEU A 217 20.96 9.91 34.28
N ARG A 218 19.63 9.75 34.10
CA ARG A 218 18.63 10.70 34.61
C ARG A 218 18.73 10.88 36.14
N ASN A 219 19.00 9.81 36.89
CA ASN A 219 19.13 9.87 38.35
C ASN A 219 20.43 10.57 38.78
N ASP A 220 21.55 10.29 38.11
CA ASP A 220 22.83 10.92 38.40
C ASP A 220 22.84 12.41 38.00
N LEU A 221 22.16 12.79 36.92
CA LEU A 221 21.88 14.20 36.59
C LEU A 221 21.08 14.89 37.71
N LYS A 222 20.05 14.24 38.27
CA LYS A 222 19.29 14.78 39.41
C LYS A 222 20.17 15.01 40.64
N LYS A 223 21.15 14.12 40.91
CA LYS A 223 22.12 14.30 42.00
C LYS A 223 23.04 15.49 41.74
N CYS A 224 23.53 15.67 40.52
CA CYS A 224 24.36 16.81 40.14
C CYS A 224 23.61 18.15 40.29
N PHE A 225 22.32 18.17 39.95
CA PHE A 225 21.48 19.35 40.10
C PHE A 225 21.15 19.74 41.56
N LYS A 226 21.48 18.91 42.56
CA LYS A 226 21.34 19.29 43.98
C LYS A 226 22.31 20.40 44.41
N VAL A 227 23.42 20.58 43.68
CA VAL A 227 24.43 21.63 43.95
C VAL A 227 23.95 23.01 43.50
N LEU A 228 22.98 23.04 42.58
CA LEU A 228 22.39 24.26 42.06
C LEU A 228 21.26 24.75 42.94
N THR A 229 21.03 26.06 42.93
CA THR A 229 19.80 26.63 43.49
C THR A 229 18.58 26.27 42.64
N SER A 230 17.38 26.31 43.22
CA SER A 230 16.13 25.95 42.51
C SER A 230 15.92 26.74 41.21
N ARG A 231 16.28 28.04 41.20
CA ARG A 231 16.24 28.90 40.01
C ARG A 231 17.26 28.49 38.94
N GLU A 232 18.50 28.23 39.33
CA GLU A 232 19.57 27.79 38.41
C GLU A 232 19.23 26.45 37.75
N LYS A 233 18.69 25.51 38.53
CA LYS A 233 18.24 24.19 38.06
C LYS A 233 17.14 24.29 37.01
N GLN A 234 16.11 25.10 37.24
CA GLN A 234 15.01 25.25 36.28
C GLN A 234 15.47 25.89 34.96
N ILE A 235 16.35 26.90 35.02
CA ILE A 235 16.92 27.53 33.82
C ILE A 235 17.69 26.52 32.96
N ILE A 236 18.51 25.65 33.57
CA ILE A 236 19.24 24.61 32.85
C ILE A 236 18.30 23.56 32.25
N ILE A 237 17.30 23.11 33.01
CA ILE A 237 16.33 22.11 32.54
C ILE A 237 15.58 22.61 31.30
N LEU A 238 15.10 23.86 31.32
CA LEU A 238 14.36 24.46 30.21
C LEU A 238 15.26 24.78 29.01
N TYR A 239 16.49 25.21 29.25
CA TYR A 239 17.43 25.51 28.15
C TYR A 239 17.88 24.26 27.39
N PHE A 240 18.07 23.13 28.07
CA PHE A 240 18.50 21.88 27.45
C PHE A 240 17.34 20.93 27.12
N GLY A 241 16.10 21.23 27.56
CA GLY A 241 14.95 20.35 27.37
C GLY A 241 15.09 19.02 28.12
N LEU A 242 15.54 19.07 29.38
CA LEU A 242 15.76 17.87 30.20
C LEU A 242 14.47 17.43 30.89
N PHE A 243 14.34 16.13 31.21
CA PHE A 243 13.20 15.55 31.93
C PHE A 243 11.84 15.85 31.28
N ASP A 244 11.76 15.63 29.97
CA ASP A 244 10.52 15.68 29.18
C ASP A 244 9.98 17.11 28.94
N ASN A 245 10.82 18.13 29.16
CA ASN A 245 10.55 19.52 28.76
C ASN A 245 11.08 19.83 27.35
N SER A 246 10.42 20.74 26.64
CA SER A 246 10.92 21.27 25.37
C SER A 246 12.11 22.20 25.59
N LYS A 247 13.01 22.22 24.60
CA LYS A 247 14.15 23.15 24.57
C LYS A 247 13.63 24.57 24.31
N LEU A 248 13.93 25.50 25.22
CA LEU A 248 13.55 26.91 25.09
C LEU A 248 14.76 27.80 24.77
N ASN A 249 14.51 28.90 24.06
CA ASN A 249 15.51 29.93 23.77
C ASN A 249 15.73 30.84 24.99
N PHE A 250 16.89 31.52 25.05
CA PHE A 250 17.20 32.45 26.15
C PHE A 250 16.17 33.56 26.33
N GLU A 251 15.54 34.02 25.23
CA GLU A 251 14.52 35.06 25.26
C GLU A 251 13.21 34.59 25.89
N GLU A 252 12.83 33.34 25.64
CA GLU A 252 11.63 32.73 26.23
C GLU A 252 11.87 32.49 27.73
N ILE A 253 13.03 31.95 28.09
CA ILE A 253 13.40 31.75 29.49
C ILE A 253 13.51 33.09 30.24
N ALA A 254 14.03 34.13 29.60
CA ALA A 254 14.11 35.48 30.14
C ALA A 254 12.71 36.05 30.47
N LYS A 255 11.74 35.85 29.57
CA LYS A 255 10.33 36.22 29.79
C LYS A 255 9.70 35.44 30.94
N PHE A 256 9.95 34.13 31.05
CA PHE A 256 9.41 33.30 32.13
C PHE A 256 9.92 33.69 33.53
N PHE A 257 11.19 34.13 33.64
CA PHE A 257 11.80 34.46 34.93
C PHE A 257 11.89 35.97 35.20
N ASN A 258 11.33 36.84 34.34
CA ASN A 258 11.45 38.30 34.38
C ASN A 258 12.92 38.76 34.51
N LEU A 259 13.79 38.18 33.67
CA LEU A 259 15.22 38.49 33.61
C LEU A 259 15.59 39.03 32.22
N THR A 260 16.75 39.67 32.11
CA THR A 260 17.31 39.99 30.79
C THR A 260 17.94 38.74 30.18
N ARG A 261 17.96 38.67 28.84
CA ARG A 261 18.59 37.58 28.07
C ARG A 261 20.03 37.30 28.54
N GLU A 262 20.82 38.38 28.71
CA GLU A 262 22.21 38.27 29.15
C GLU A 262 22.32 37.75 30.60
N ARG A 263 21.35 38.08 31.46
CA ARG A 263 21.33 37.55 32.83
C ARG A 263 21.08 36.05 32.87
N VAL A 264 20.19 35.52 32.02
CA VAL A 264 19.97 34.07 31.88
C VAL A 264 21.25 33.37 31.39
N ARG A 265 21.96 33.94 30.41
CA ARG A 265 23.24 33.43 29.92
C ARG A 265 24.30 33.38 31.03
N GLN A 266 24.43 34.45 31.82
CA GLN A 266 25.36 34.49 32.95
C GLN A 266 25.04 33.40 33.99
N ILE A 267 23.76 33.21 34.32
CA ILE A 267 23.32 32.18 35.27
C ILE A 267 23.64 30.79 34.73
N GLN A 268 23.42 30.54 33.44
CA GLN A 268 23.74 29.27 32.81
C GLN A 268 25.24 28.95 32.92
N ILE A 269 26.12 29.88 32.54
CA ILE A 269 27.57 29.69 32.59
C ILE A 269 28.02 29.42 34.02
N LYS A 270 27.58 30.24 34.98
CA LYS A 270 27.91 30.05 36.40
C LYS A 270 27.44 28.69 36.91
N SER A 271 26.25 28.27 36.50
CA SER A 271 25.66 26.99 36.92
C SER A 271 26.41 25.81 36.31
N LEU A 272 26.83 25.88 35.04
CA LEU A 272 27.70 24.88 34.42
C LEU A 272 29.07 24.83 35.09
N SER A 273 29.67 25.97 35.47
CA SER A 273 30.92 25.99 36.24
C SER A 273 30.77 25.34 37.63
N LYS A 274 29.63 25.57 38.32
CA LYS A 274 29.32 24.91 39.60
C LYS A 274 29.18 23.40 39.46
N ILE A 275 28.50 22.94 38.40
CA ILE A 275 28.42 21.50 38.09
C ILE A 275 29.83 20.97 37.79
N LYS A 276 30.64 21.70 37.00
CA LYS A 276 32.02 21.35 36.62
C LYS A 276 32.92 21.05 37.83
N ASN A 277 32.80 21.86 38.87
CA ASN A 277 33.62 21.75 40.09
C ASN A 277 33.01 20.82 41.15
N SER A 278 31.88 20.16 40.86
CA SER A 278 31.22 19.26 41.79
C SER A 278 31.87 17.88 41.82
N LYS A 279 31.90 17.26 43.01
CA LYS A 279 32.31 15.86 43.19
C LYS A 279 31.46 14.88 42.36
N TYR A 280 30.21 15.23 42.05
CA TYR A 280 29.26 14.37 41.34
C TYR A 280 29.53 14.24 39.83
N ILE A 281 30.40 15.09 39.26
CA ILE A 281 30.70 15.02 37.83
C ILE A 281 31.47 13.76 37.43
N LYS A 282 32.23 13.18 38.37
CA LYS A 282 32.94 11.92 38.17
C LYS A 282 32.00 10.79 37.76
N ASN A 283 30.78 10.79 38.29
CA ASN A 283 29.77 9.79 37.96
C ASN A 283 29.23 9.95 36.53
N LEU A 284 29.22 11.18 35.99
CA LEU A 284 28.76 11.43 34.62
C LEU A 284 29.79 11.03 33.56
N TYR A 285 31.08 11.05 33.89
CA TYR A 285 32.14 10.61 32.98
C TYR A 285 32.03 9.11 32.62
N TYR A 286 31.45 8.28 33.49
CA TYR A 286 31.22 6.85 33.20
C TYR A 286 30.25 6.59 32.05
N TYR A 287 29.44 7.58 31.65
CA TYR A 287 28.51 7.45 30.52
C TYR A 287 29.10 7.92 29.18
N PHE A 288 30.34 8.44 29.18
CA PHE A 288 31.04 8.89 27.97
C PHE A 288 32.14 7.93 27.50
N ASN A 289 32.52 6.96 28.34
CA ASN A 289 33.43 5.86 28.00
C ASN A 289 32.62 4.61 27.64
#